data_AF-A0A7K4NZK3-F1
#
_entry.id   AF-A0A7K4NZK3-F1
#
_cell.length_a   1.000
_cell.length_b   1.000
_cell.length_c   1.000
_cell.angle_alpha   90.00
_cell.angle_beta   90.00
_cell.angle_gamma   90.00
#
_symmetry.space_group_name_H-M   'P 1'
#
loop_
_entity.id
_entity.type
_entity.pdbx_description
1 polymer ?
#
loop_
_entity_poly.entity_id
_entity_poly.type
_entity_poly.pdbx_seq_one_letter_code
_entity_poly.pdbx_strand_id
1 'polypeptide(L)'
;MVKKRIRIDMEDSDGARYDIKIEGNVTREKVLKIFEMMDLMNIEDEQKVTNMDSVGSKIWHIVDKFFPIGKFTSTNILEKYEDEYNEPIKLSIISTYLSRFSLKDRIDRVRKGREWTYQTMKISQKQQ
;
A
#
# COMPACT_ATOMS: atom_id res chain seq x y z
N MET A 1 2.95 -21.97 17.14
CA MET A 1 3.17 -20.51 16.98
C MET A 1 3.58 -20.25 15.55
N VAL A 2 2.85 -19.38 14.82
CA VAL A 2 3.13 -19.09 13.41
C VAL A 2 4.39 -18.23 13.34
N LYS A 3 5.48 -18.77 12.81
CA LYS A 3 6.73 -18.03 12.59
C LYS A 3 6.53 -17.14 11.37
N LYS A 4 6.57 -15.81 11.56
CA LYS A 4 6.55 -14.86 10.45
C LYS A 4 7.98 -14.75 9.90
N ARG A 5 8.11 -14.78 8.58
CA ARG A 5 9.39 -14.61 7.88
C ARG A 5 9.28 -13.46 6.88
N ILE A 6 10.24 -12.54 6.92
CA ILE A 6 10.41 -11.47 5.93
C ILE A 6 11.83 -11.56 5.36
N ARG A 7 11.94 -11.42 4.04
CA ARG A 7 13.20 -11.32 3.33
C ARG A 7 13.20 -10.03 2.51
N ILE A 8 14.24 -9.23 2.65
CA ILE A 8 14.43 -7.97 1.93
C ILE A 8 15.79 -8.06 1.24
N ASP A 9 15.79 -7.97 -0.08
CA ASP A 9 16.99 -7.89 -0.90
C ASP A 9 17.14 -6.43 -1.36
N MET A 10 18.32 -5.83 -1.14
CA MET A 10 18.60 -4.43 -1.41
C MET A 10 19.96 -4.29 -2.12
N GLU A 11 20.09 -3.30 -2.99
CA GLU A 11 21.33 -2.95 -3.68
C GLU A 11 21.51 -1.43 -3.53
N ASP A 12 22.70 -0.98 -3.11
CA ASP A 12 23.01 0.46 -3.02
C ASP A 12 23.58 1.01 -4.34
N SER A 13 23.70 2.33 -4.42
CA SER A 13 24.22 3.04 -5.59
C SER A 13 25.71 2.75 -5.87
N ASP A 14 26.43 2.20 -4.90
CA ASP A 14 27.84 1.80 -5.00
C ASP A 14 27.98 0.32 -5.46
N GLY A 15 26.86 -0.39 -5.63
CA GLY A 15 26.79 -1.78 -6.08
C GLY A 15 26.90 -2.82 -4.96
N ALA A 16 26.82 -2.41 -3.69
CA ALA A 16 26.79 -3.33 -2.56
C ALA A 16 25.40 -3.97 -2.40
N ARG A 17 25.37 -5.28 -2.21
CA ARG A 17 24.14 -6.05 -2.03
C ARG A 17 23.93 -6.44 -0.57
N TYR A 18 22.72 -6.21 -0.09
CA TYR A 18 22.29 -6.52 1.27
C TYR A 18 21.09 -7.49 1.25
N ASP A 19 21.20 -8.59 1.98
CA ASP A 19 20.11 -9.56 2.19
C ASP A 19 19.75 -9.57 3.68
N ILE A 20 18.54 -9.08 4.00
CA ILE A 20 18.01 -9.08 5.36
C ILE A 20 16.97 -10.19 5.48
N LYS A 21 17.28 -11.21 6.27
CA LYS A 21 16.34 -12.28 6.65
C LYS A 21 15.92 -12.14 8.11
N ILE A 22 14.61 -12.09 8.34
CA ILE A 22 14.04 -12.04 9.68
C ILE A 22 13.08 -13.21 9.85
N GLU A 23 13.28 -13.99 10.90
CA GLU A 23 12.41 -15.10 11.27
C GLU A 23 11.97 -14.98 12.73
N GLY A 24 10.68 -15.24 13.00
CA GLY A 24 10.13 -15.30 14.36
C GLY A 24 9.03 -14.27 14.60
N ASN A 25 9.07 -13.58 15.76
CA ASN A 25 8.10 -12.55 16.10
C ASN A 25 8.46 -11.22 15.42
N VAL A 26 7.92 -11.05 14.22
CA VAL A 26 8.02 -9.82 13.44
C VAL A 26 6.89 -8.88 13.85
N THR A 27 7.26 -7.76 14.48
CA THR A 27 6.36 -6.69 14.93
C THR A 27 6.57 -5.43 14.09
N ARG A 28 5.59 -4.52 14.08
CA ARG A 28 5.67 -3.23 13.35
C ARG A 28 6.90 -2.41 13.75
N GLU A 29 7.24 -2.39 15.04
CA GLU A 29 8.41 -1.68 15.57
C GLU A 29 9.74 -2.22 15.00
N LYS A 30 9.87 -3.54 14.85
CA LYS A 30 11.07 -4.15 14.25
C LYS A 30 11.21 -3.81 12.77
N VAL A 31 10.09 -3.64 12.07
CA VAL A 31 10.08 -3.22 10.67
C VAL A 31 10.47 -1.74 10.54
N LEU A 32 9.98 -0.86 11.42
CA LEU A 32 10.36 0.57 11.44
C LEU A 32 11.86 0.79 11.68
N LYS A 33 12.47 0.05 12.60
CA LYS A 33 13.93 0.15 12.85
C LYS A 33 14.77 -0.24 11.63
N ILE A 34 14.25 -1.09 10.75
CA ILE A 34 14.95 -1.45 9.51
C ILE A 34 14.85 -0.32 8.50
N PHE A 35 13.70 0.36 8.43
CA PHE A 35 13.56 1.56 7.62
C PHE A 35 14.53 2.66 8.04
N GLU A 36 14.64 2.92 9.35
CA GLU A 36 15.63 3.87 9.89
C GLU A 36 17.07 3.45 9.53
N MET A 37 17.37 2.15 9.56
CA MET A 37 18.68 1.63 9.18
C MET A 37 18.97 1.78 7.67
N MET A 38 17.96 1.60 6.82
CA MET A 38 18.08 1.81 5.36
C MET A 38 18.34 3.27 5.02
N ASP A 39 17.67 4.19 5.71
CA ASP A 39 17.85 5.64 5.57
C ASP A 39 19.27 6.07 5.97
N LEU A 40 19.79 5.54 7.08
CA LEU A 40 21.17 5.77 7.53
C LEU A 40 22.23 5.25 6.54
N MET A 41 21.90 4.25 5.73
CA MET A 41 22.82 3.68 4.75
C MET A 41 22.74 4.37 3.38
N ASN A 42 21.89 5.39 3.21
CA ASN A 42 21.69 6.14 1.96
C ASN A 42 21.48 5.22 0.73
N ILE A 43 20.82 4.07 0.96
CA ILE A 43 20.45 3.09 -0.06
C ILE A 43 19.18 3.59 -0.74
N GLU A 44 19.25 4.76 -1.37
CA GLU A 44 18.16 5.30 -2.18
C GLU A 44 18.46 5.07 -3.66
N ASP A 45 18.28 3.83 -4.12
CA ASP A 45 17.98 3.55 -5.54
C ASP A 45 16.82 2.54 -5.68
N GLU A 46 15.65 3.13 -5.98
CA GLU A 46 14.51 2.63 -6.77
C GLU A 46 13.92 1.20 -6.61
N GLN A 47 13.97 0.56 -5.44
CA GLN A 47 13.15 -0.66 -5.22
C GLN A 47 12.17 -0.58 -4.04
N LYS A 48 10.93 -0.18 -4.37
CA LYS A 48 9.65 -0.60 -3.77
C LYS A 48 9.61 -0.76 -2.24
N VAL A 49 10.11 0.23 -1.52
CA VAL A 49 9.56 0.56 -0.21
C VAL A 49 8.41 1.51 -0.45
N THR A 50 7.18 1.02 -0.30
CA THR A 50 5.98 1.85 -0.34
C THR A 50 6.11 2.89 0.76
N ASN A 51 6.59 4.09 0.40
CA ASN A 51 6.47 5.30 1.19
C ASN A 51 5.03 5.40 1.69
N MET A 52 4.77 4.99 2.92
CA MET A 52 3.43 5.01 3.53
C MET A 52 2.96 6.45 3.81
N ASP A 53 3.83 7.43 3.61
CA ASP A 53 3.51 8.86 3.79
C ASP A 53 2.82 9.48 2.57
N SER A 54 2.82 8.83 1.41
CA SER A 54 2.08 9.37 0.26
C SER A 54 0.58 9.16 0.44
N VAL A 55 -0.22 10.18 0.08
CA VAL A 55 -1.69 10.11 0.09
C VAL A 55 -2.19 8.89 -0.71
N GLY A 56 -1.57 8.60 -1.85
CA GLY A 56 -1.92 7.42 -2.66
C GLY A 56 -1.65 6.10 -1.92
N SER A 57 -0.53 6.00 -1.22
CA SER A 57 -0.17 4.80 -0.43
C SER A 57 -1.14 4.58 0.72
N LYS A 58 -1.50 5.64 1.45
CA LYS A 58 -2.50 5.59 2.53
C LYS A 58 -3.88 5.17 2.00
N ILE A 59 -4.34 5.74 0.89
CA ILE A 59 -5.61 5.36 0.24
C ILE A 59 -5.57 3.90 -0.20
N TRP A 60 -4.48 3.45 -0.82
CA TRP A 60 -4.32 2.04 -1.22
C TRP A 60 -4.35 1.10 -0.01
N HIS A 61 -3.69 1.48 1.08
CA HIS A 61 -3.72 0.70 2.33
C HIS A 61 -5.15 0.51 2.86
N ILE A 62 -5.96 1.57 2.86
CA ILE A 62 -7.37 1.47 3.26
C ILE A 62 -8.16 0.52 2.34
N VAL A 63 -7.98 0.64 1.02
CA VAL A 63 -8.62 -0.24 0.05
C VAL A 63 -8.25 -1.71 0.29
N ASP A 64 -6.96 -2.00 0.45
CA ASP A 64 -6.45 -3.36 0.64
C ASP A 64 -6.88 -3.96 2.00
N LYS A 65 -6.81 -3.17 3.07
CA LYS A 65 -7.12 -3.62 4.44
C LYS A 65 -8.62 -3.79 4.68
N PHE A 66 -9.45 -2.85 4.22
CA PHE A 66 -10.87 -2.79 4.59
C PHE A 66 -11.82 -3.19 3.45
N PHE A 67 -11.38 -3.08 2.20
CA PHE A 67 -12.18 -3.43 1.03
C PHE A 67 -11.49 -4.49 0.13
N PRO A 68 -10.92 -5.58 0.71
CA PRO A 68 -10.26 -6.63 -0.08
C PRO A 68 -11.23 -7.42 -0.96
N ILE A 69 -12.52 -7.38 -0.63
CA ILE A 69 -13.61 -8.06 -1.35
C ILE A 69 -14.83 -7.15 -1.29
N GLY A 70 -15.52 -7.02 -2.43
CA GLY A 70 -16.77 -6.28 -2.52
C GLY A 70 -16.61 -4.89 -3.10
N LYS A 71 -17.73 -4.17 -3.13
CA LYS A 71 -17.85 -2.85 -3.77
C LYS A 71 -17.73 -1.74 -2.72
N PHE A 72 -17.06 -0.66 -3.09
CA PHE A 72 -16.89 0.52 -2.24
C PHE A 72 -16.99 1.81 -3.05
N THR A 73 -17.19 2.93 -2.36
CA THR A 73 -17.28 4.27 -2.97
C THR A 73 -16.15 5.16 -2.45
N SER A 74 -15.93 6.31 -3.09
CA SER A 74 -15.01 7.33 -2.57
C SER A 74 -15.37 7.76 -1.14
N THR A 75 -16.66 7.78 -0.79
CA THR A 75 -17.14 8.15 0.56
C THR A 75 -16.74 7.11 1.60
N ASN A 76 -16.85 5.82 1.29
CA ASN A 76 -16.42 4.77 2.22
C ASN A 76 -14.91 4.84 2.51
N ILE A 77 -14.11 5.19 1.51
CA ILE A 77 -12.67 5.37 1.68
C ILE A 77 -12.37 6.64 2.49
N LEU A 78 -13.14 7.71 2.30
CA LEU A 78 -13.00 8.95 3.07
C LEU A 78 -13.17 8.70 4.56
N GLU A 79 -14.29 8.10 4.94
CA GLU A 79 -14.61 7.78 6.34
C GLU A 79 -13.50 6.92 6.96
N LYS A 80 -13.04 5.87 6.27
CA LYS A 80 -11.98 4.99 6.78
C LYS A 80 -10.61 5.66 6.84
N TYR A 81 -10.32 6.58 5.93
CA TYR A 81 -9.08 7.35 5.95
C TYR A 81 -9.03 8.26 7.19
N GLU A 82 -10.12 8.99 7.44
CA GLU A 82 -10.24 9.89 8.59
C GLU A 82 -10.23 9.10 9.91
N ASP A 83 -10.91 7.95 9.97
CA ASP A 83 -10.89 7.03 11.13
C ASP A 83 -9.46 6.51 11.44
N GLU A 84 -8.74 6.03 10.43
CA GLU A 84 -7.45 5.34 10.62
C GLU A 84 -6.30 6.33 10.87
N TYR A 85 -6.29 7.45 10.15
CA TYR A 85 -5.17 8.39 10.19
C TYR A 85 -5.45 9.65 11.01
N ASN A 86 -6.70 9.90 11.43
CA ASN A 86 -7.12 11.12 12.12
C ASN A 86 -6.73 12.40 11.33
N GLU A 87 -6.72 12.28 10.00
CA GLU A 87 -6.31 13.33 9.06
C GLU A 87 -7.49 13.63 8.11
N PRO A 88 -7.97 14.89 8.04
CA PRO A 88 -9.03 15.26 7.11
C PRO A 88 -8.53 15.28 5.67
N ILE A 89 -9.34 14.78 4.73
CA ILE A 89 -8.99 14.76 3.30
C ILE A 89 -10.19 15.07 2.42
N LYS A 90 -9.97 15.79 1.31
CA LYS A 90 -11.07 16.08 0.37
C LYS A 90 -11.47 14.83 -0.41
N LEU A 91 -12.79 14.58 -0.51
CA LEU A 91 -13.36 13.48 -1.32
C LEU A 91 -12.88 13.47 -2.78
N SER A 92 -12.61 14.65 -3.35
CA SER A 92 -12.09 14.79 -4.73
C SER A 92 -10.68 14.23 -4.90
N ILE A 93 -9.83 14.31 -3.87
CA ILE A 93 -8.48 13.73 -3.87
C ILE A 93 -8.58 12.21 -3.88
N ILE A 94 -9.44 11.64 -3.02
CA ILE A 94 -9.70 10.20 -3.00
C ILE A 94 -10.21 9.73 -4.36
N SER A 95 -11.21 10.42 -4.91
CA SER A 95 -11.77 10.07 -6.23
C SER A 95 -10.72 10.13 -7.34
N THR A 96 -9.80 11.08 -7.28
CA THR A 96 -8.67 11.18 -8.22
C THR A 96 -7.75 9.97 -8.12
N TYR A 97 -7.38 9.57 -6.91
CA TYR A 97 -6.52 8.39 -6.69
C TYR A 97 -7.21 7.08 -7.08
N LEU A 98 -8.47 6.88 -6.71
CA LEU A 98 -9.24 5.70 -7.13
C LEU A 98 -9.38 5.62 -8.65
N SER A 99 -9.60 6.76 -9.33
CA SER A 99 -9.57 6.80 -10.79
C SER A 99 -8.19 6.38 -11.34
N ARG A 100 -7.09 6.83 -10.73
CA ARG A 100 -5.73 6.43 -11.14
C ARG A 100 -5.46 4.94 -10.89
N PHE A 101 -5.98 4.37 -9.81
CA PHE A 101 -5.86 2.93 -9.54
C PHE A 101 -6.64 2.10 -10.54
N SER A 102 -7.79 2.59 -10.98
CA SER A 102 -8.55 1.96 -12.05
C SER A 102 -7.83 2.02 -13.40
N LEU A 103 -7.17 3.13 -13.72
CA LEU A 103 -6.34 3.24 -14.93
C LEU A 103 -5.12 2.31 -14.91
N LYS A 104 -4.68 1.84 -13.75
CA LYS A 104 -3.56 0.89 -13.58
C LYS A 104 -4.03 -0.55 -13.37
N ASP A 105 -5.28 -0.85 -13.69
CA ASP A 105 -5.92 -2.17 -13.52
C ASP A 105 -5.79 -2.75 -12.10
N ARG A 106 -5.68 -1.89 -11.07
CA ARG A 106 -5.66 -2.34 -9.67
C ARG A 106 -7.06 -2.51 -9.09
N ILE A 107 -8.02 -1.73 -9.57
CA ILE A 107 -9.43 -1.78 -9.17
C ILE A 107 -10.32 -1.58 -10.39
N ASP A 108 -11.46 -2.24 -10.41
CA ASP A 108 -12.52 -1.95 -11.38
C ASP A 108 -13.36 -0.77 -10.90
N ARG A 109 -13.95 -0.05 -11.86
CA ARG A 109 -14.94 0.99 -11.57
C ARG A 109 -16.15 0.86 -12.47
N VAL A 110 -17.33 1.01 -11.89
CA VAL A 110 -18.61 1.04 -12.59
C VAL A 110 -19.35 2.29 -12.18
N ARG A 111 -19.90 3.01 -13.16
CA ARG A 111 -20.73 4.18 -12.88
C ARG A 111 -22.13 3.73 -12.46
N LYS A 112 -22.54 4.07 -11.24
CA LYS A 112 -23.88 3.79 -10.71
C LYS A 112 -24.58 5.12 -10.43
N GLY A 113 -25.41 5.56 -11.37
CA GLY A 113 -26.08 6.86 -11.27
C GLY A 113 -25.08 8.04 -11.30
N ARG A 114 -25.04 8.81 -10.20
CA ARG A 114 -24.20 10.01 -10.07
C ARG A 114 -22.82 9.74 -9.45
N GLU A 115 -22.56 8.52 -9.00
CA GLU A 115 -21.30 8.15 -8.33
C GLU A 115 -20.59 6.98 -9.03
N TRP A 116 -19.30 6.85 -8.74
CA TRP A 116 -18.50 5.71 -9.14
C TRP A 116 -18.46 4.70 -7.99
N THR A 117 -18.76 3.45 -8.33
CA THR A 117 -18.54 2.31 -7.43
C THR A 117 -17.29 1.58 -7.89
N TYR A 118 -16.40 1.28 -6.96
CA TYR A 118 -15.13 0.61 -7.18
C TYR A 118 -15.15 -0.80 -6.61
N GLN A 119 -14.32 -1.68 -7.16
CA GLN A 119 -14.15 -3.04 -6.66
C GLN A 119 -12.70 -3.46 -6.84
N THR A 120 -12.10 -4.06 -5.81
CA THR A 120 -10.74 -4.60 -5.89
C THR A 120 -10.70 -5.77 -6.89
N MET A 121 -9.80 -5.68 -7.86
CA MET A 121 -9.53 -6.81 -8.75
C MET A 121 -8.63 -7.78 -7.99
N LYS A 122 -9.14 -8.98 -7.68
CA LYS A 122 -8.22 -10.05 -7.28
C LYS A 122 -7.33 -10.33 -8.48
N ILE A 123 -6.05 -10.01 -8.35
CA ILE A 123 -5.01 -10.59 -9.20
C ILE A 123 -5.10 -12.09 -8.92
N SER A 124 -5.90 -12.81 -9.72
CA SER A 124 -5.68 -14.23 -9.91
C SER A 124 -4.26 -14.30 -10.44
N GLN A 125 -3.34 -14.84 -9.65
CA GLN A 125 -2.03 -15.20 -10.15
C GLN A 125 -2.28 -16.16 -11.31
N LYS A 126 -2.30 -15.63 -12.55
CA LYS A 126 -2.08 -16.45 -13.73
C LYS A 126 -0.63 -16.90 -13.65
N GLN A 127 -0.43 -18.05 -13.01
CA GLN A 127 0.62 -18.96 -13.43
C GLN A 127 0.32 -19.32 -14.88
N GLN A 128 1.18 -18.89 -15.79
CA GLN A 128 1.65 -19.66 -16.93
C GLN A 128 2.86 -18.97 -17.53
#